data_AF-A0A1S8AC77-F1
#
_entry.id   AF-A0A1S8AC77-F1
#
_cell.length_a   1.000
_cell.length_b   1.000
_cell.length_c   1.000
_cell.angle_alpha   90.00
_cell.angle_beta   90.00
_cell.angle_gamma   90.00
#
_symmetry.space_group_name_H-M   'P 1'
#
loop_
_entity.id
_entity.type
_entity.pdbx_description
1 polymer ?
#
loop_
_entity_poly.entity_id
_entity_poly.type
_entity_poly.pdbx_seq_one_letter_code
_entity_poly.pdbx_strand_id
1 'polypeptide(L)'
;DDMVSFPLEDKRLGTALPLPASLTSLWIYNFPNLERLSSSIVDLQNLTHLGLYHCPKLKYFPEKGLPSSLLQLRIVDCPLIEKKCRKDGGQYWDLLTHIPLAVIAGKWVFYDDSTEDDSTEDD
;
A
#
# COMPACT_ATOMS: atom_id res chain seq x y z
N ASP A 1 21.65 -1.00 9.13
CA ASP A 1 20.97 -0.48 7.94
C ASP A 1 19.58 -0.08 8.37
N ASP A 2 19.41 1.20 8.62
CA ASP A 2 18.38 1.79 9.51
C ASP A 2 17.31 2.48 8.68
N MET A 3 16.80 1.80 7.65
CA MET A 3 15.80 2.37 6.75
C MET A 3 14.46 2.54 7.48
N VAL A 4 14.27 3.70 8.09
CA VAL A 4 13.07 4.08 8.87
C VAL A 4 11.94 4.66 8.01
N SER A 5 12.25 5.11 6.79
CA SER A 5 11.27 5.62 5.84
C SER A 5 11.64 5.25 4.41
N PHE A 6 10.63 5.05 3.56
CA PHE A 6 10.84 4.76 2.15
C PHE A 6 9.83 5.47 1.23
N PRO A 7 10.27 6.03 0.08
CA PRO A 7 11.67 6.31 -0.27
C PRO A 7 12.39 7.21 0.74
N LEU A 8 13.72 7.17 0.76
CA LEU A 8 14.50 8.05 1.62
C LEU A 8 14.33 9.50 1.15
N GLU A 9 13.88 10.38 2.05
CA GLU A 9 13.80 11.82 1.80
C GLU A 9 15.12 12.47 2.24
N ASP A 10 15.94 12.96 1.30
CA ASP A 10 17.06 13.82 1.66
C ASP A 10 16.56 15.26 1.85
N LYS A 11 16.29 15.61 3.12
CA LYS A 11 15.85 16.95 3.52
C LYS A 11 16.89 18.05 3.21
N ARG A 12 18.16 17.70 2.99
CA ARG A 12 19.23 18.67 2.68
C ARG A 12 19.28 19.00 1.19
N LEU A 13 18.96 18.03 0.35
CA LEU A 13 18.98 18.18 -1.11
C LEU A 13 17.61 18.55 -1.68
N GLY A 14 16.54 18.48 -0.87
CA GLY A 14 15.17 18.73 -1.32
C GLY A 14 14.66 17.66 -2.28
N THR A 15 15.37 16.54 -2.41
CA THR A 15 15.07 15.46 -3.35
C THR A 15 14.98 14.14 -2.60
N ALA A 16 13.82 13.50 -2.69
CA ALA A 16 13.69 12.09 -2.37
C ALA A 16 14.52 11.27 -3.37
N LEU A 17 14.95 10.05 -3.00
CA LEU A 17 15.40 9.07 -3.99
C LEU A 17 14.29 8.94 -5.05
N PRO A 18 14.51 9.39 -6.30
CA PRO A 18 13.43 9.49 -7.26
C PRO A 18 13.09 8.08 -7.71
N LEU A 19 11.95 7.58 -7.23
CA LEU A 19 11.31 6.44 -7.87
C LEU A 19 10.88 6.87 -9.28
N PRO A 20 11.01 6.00 -10.28
CA PRO A 20 10.64 6.36 -11.65
C PRO A 20 9.15 6.65 -11.72
N ALA A 21 8.77 7.74 -12.41
CA ALA A 21 7.36 8.12 -12.58
C ALA A 21 6.55 7.06 -13.35
N SER A 22 7.21 6.18 -14.08
CA SER A 22 6.61 5.02 -14.78
C SER A 22 6.40 3.80 -13.88
N LEU A 23 6.70 3.88 -12.59
CA LEU A 23 6.55 2.73 -11.68
C LEU A 23 5.08 2.36 -11.54
N THR A 24 4.73 1.15 -11.95
CA THR A 24 3.35 0.62 -11.85
C THR A 24 3.15 -0.27 -10.64
N SER A 25 4.21 -0.95 -10.19
CA SER A 25 4.17 -1.90 -9.09
C SER A 25 5.34 -1.67 -8.15
N LEU A 26 5.06 -1.58 -6.85
CA LEU A 26 6.04 -1.43 -5.79
C LEU A 26 5.79 -2.50 -4.72
N TRP A 27 6.83 -3.28 -4.43
CA TRP A 27 6.78 -4.32 -3.41
C TRP A 27 7.93 -4.12 -2.41
N ILE A 28 7.58 -4.03 -1.13
CA ILE A 28 8.51 -3.82 -0.03
C ILE A 28 8.46 -5.05 0.87
N TYR A 29 9.57 -5.80 0.94
CA TYR A 29 9.67 -7.05 1.69
C TYR A 29 10.77 -6.96 2.76
N ASN A 30 10.49 -7.51 3.95
CA ASN A 30 11.49 -7.76 4.99
C ASN A 30 12.28 -6.52 5.44
N PHE A 31 11.60 -5.39 5.65
CA PHE A 31 12.22 -4.19 6.22
C PHE A 31 11.88 -4.05 7.72
N PRO A 32 12.72 -4.58 8.64
CA PRO A 32 12.43 -4.63 10.07
C PRO A 32 12.42 -3.26 10.75
N ASN A 33 13.07 -2.27 10.12
CA ASN A 33 13.20 -0.92 10.67
C ASN A 33 12.28 0.11 10.02
N LEU A 34 11.57 -0.24 8.93
CA LEU A 34 10.72 0.68 8.20
C LEU A 34 9.54 1.10 9.07
N GLU A 35 9.43 2.40 9.37
CA GLU A 35 8.37 2.94 10.21
C GLU A 35 7.26 3.63 9.41
N ARG A 36 7.60 4.17 8.23
CA ARG A 36 6.66 4.93 7.41
C ARG A 36 6.96 4.87 5.93
N LEU A 37 5.92 4.98 5.11
CA LEU A 37 6.08 5.39 3.72
C LEU A 37 6.20 6.91 3.66
N SER A 38 7.12 7.40 2.83
CA SER A 38 7.39 8.82 2.67
C SER A 38 6.38 9.49 1.73
N SER A 39 6.34 10.81 1.75
CA SER A 39 5.36 11.58 0.98
C SER A 39 5.54 11.45 -0.54
N SER A 40 6.75 11.16 -1.00
CA SER A 40 7.06 11.00 -2.43
C SER A 40 6.37 9.81 -3.08
N ILE A 41 5.87 8.83 -2.31
CA ILE A 41 5.06 7.75 -2.89
C ILE A 41 3.77 8.30 -3.50
N VAL A 42 3.18 9.33 -2.90
CA VAL A 42 1.90 9.92 -3.36
C VAL A 42 2.02 10.49 -4.78
N ASP A 43 3.21 10.92 -5.17
CA ASP A 43 3.48 11.50 -6.49
C ASP A 43 3.60 10.45 -7.62
N LEU A 44 3.56 9.15 -7.29
CA LEU A 44 3.63 8.06 -8.26
C LEU A 44 2.28 7.83 -8.95
N GLN A 45 1.96 8.69 -9.91
CA GLN A 45 0.66 8.70 -10.62
C GLN A 45 0.37 7.43 -11.44
N ASN A 46 1.37 6.59 -11.71
CA ASN A 46 1.18 5.33 -12.44
C ASN A 46 1.17 4.11 -11.52
N LEU A 47 1.36 4.28 -10.21
CA LEU A 47 1.45 3.17 -9.27
C LEU A 47 0.06 2.58 -9.07
N THR A 48 -0.14 1.38 -9.58
CA THR A 48 -1.40 0.62 -9.50
C THR A 48 -1.33 -0.48 -8.45
N HIS A 49 -0.13 -0.97 -8.11
CA HIS A 49 0.06 -2.08 -7.17
C HIS A 49 1.07 -1.71 -6.08
N LEU A 50 0.65 -1.81 -4.81
CA LEU A 50 1.51 -1.61 -3.65
C LEU A 50 1.43 -2.82 -2.71
N GLY A 51 2.59 -3.39 -2.42
CA GLY A 51 2.74 -4.52 -1.52
C GLY A 51 3.69 -4.23 -0.36
N LEU A 52 3.26 -4.55 0.86
CA LEU A 52 4.01 -4.39 2.09
C LEU A 52 4.04 -5.73 2.84
N TYR A 53 5.23 -6.30 3.01
CA TYR A 53 5.42 -7.65 3.50
C TYR A 53 6.50 -7.70 4.58
N HIS A 54 6.19 -8.34 5.71
CA HIS A 54 7.13 -8.57 6.80
C HIS A 54 7.85 -7.27 7.27
N CYS A 55 7.08 -6.20 7.44
CA CYS A 55 7.58 -4.90 7.92
C CYS A 55 7.04 -4.61 9.33
N PRO A 56 7.63 -5.19 10.39
CA PRO A 56 7.08 -5.19 11.75
C PRO A 56 6.97 -3.80 12.39
N LYS A 57 7.80 -2.84 12.00
CA LYS A 57 7.78 -1.47 12.54
C LYS A 57 6.95 -0.49 11.73
N LEU A 58 6.38 -0.91 10.59
CA LEU A 58 5.65 -0.01 9.70
C LEU A 58 4.35 0.42 10.36
N LYS A 59 4.23 1.71 10.63
CA LYS A 59 3.14 2.31 11.43
C LYS A 59 2.34 3.34 10.67
N TYR A 60 2.92 3.97 9.65
CA TYR A 60 2.33 5.15 9.03
C TYR A 60 2.36 5.08 7.51
N PHE A 61 1.21 5.33 6.91
CA PHE A 61 1.13 5.83 5.54
C PHE A 61 1.52 7.32 5.48
N PRO A 62 1.77 7.87 4.29
CA PRO A 62 1.98 9.30 4.13
C PRO A 62 0.75 10.09 4.59
N GLU A 63 0.95 11.30 5.13
CA GLU A 63 -0.14 12.14 5.62
C GLU A 63 -1.16 12.51 4.53
N LYS A 64 -0.69 12.62 3.28
CA LYS A 64 -1.52 12.89 2.10
C LYS A 64 -2.26 11.65 1.58
N GLY A 65 -2.11 10.49 2.23
CA GLY A 65 -2.72 9.23 1.82
C GLY A 65 -1.84 8.39 0.89
N LEU A 66 -2.48 7.60 0.04
CA LEU A 66 -1.85 6.73 -0.96
C LEU A 66 -2.06 7.31 -2.37
N PRO A 67 -1.30 6.85 -3.38
CA PRO A 67 -1.48 7.31 -4.76
C PRO A 67 -2.92 7.08 -5.24
N SER A 68 -3.49 8.07 -5.93
CA SER A 68 -4.86 7.98 -6.44
C SER A 68 -5.04 6.94 -7.55
N SER A 69 -3.95 6.52 -8.18
CA SER A 69 -3.91 5.46 -9.21
C SER A 69 -3.94 4.05 -8.63
N LEU A 70 -3.88 3.90 -7.30
CA LEU A 70 -3.68 2.60 -6.67
C LEU A 70 -4.93 1.73 -6.80
N LEU A 71 -4.78 0.60 -7.50
CA LEU A 71 -5.83 -0.38 -7.71
C LEU A 71 -5.76 -1.51 -6.70
N GLN A 72 -4.54 -1.88 -6.29
CA GLN A 72 -4.29 -2.96 -5.35
C GLN A 72 -3.35 -2.54 -4.22
N LEU A 73 -3.77 -2.84 -2.99
CA LEU A 73 -2.95 -2.77 -1.79
C LEU A 73 -2.89 -4.13 -1.11
N ARG A 74 -1.69 -4.65 -0.85
CA ARG A 74 -1.47 -5.85 -0.04
C ARG A 74 -0.60 -5.53 1.15
N ILE A 75 -1.08 -5.87 2.35
CA ILE A 75 -0.34 -5.76 3.60
C ILE A 75 -0.38 -7.12 4.29
N VAL A 76 0.80 -7.72 4.47
CA VAL A 76 0.94 -9.04 5.11
C VAL A 76 2.12 -9.03 6.08
N ASP A 77 1.92 -9.58 7.27
CA ASP A 77 2.90 -9.62 8.35
C ASP A 77 3.49 -8.23 8.68
N CYS A 78 2.64 -7.20 8.64
CA CYS A 78 2.97 -5.83 9.04
C CYS A 78 2.05 -5.40 10.20
N PRO A 79 2.21 -5.98 11.41
CA PRO A 79 1.21 -5.97 12.47
C PRO A 79 0.74 -4.58 12.92
N LEU A 80 1.63 -3.59 12.90
CA LEU A 80 1.30 -2.24 13.38
C LEU A 80 0.41 -1.46 12.40
N ILE A 81 0.67 -1.56 11.10
CA ILE A 81 -0.17 -0.92 10.08
C ILE A 81 -1.43 -1.73 9.79
N GLU A 82 -1.37 -3.06 9.83
CA GLU A 82 -2.55 -3.94 9.72
C GLU A 82 -3.61 -3.58 10.77
N LYS A 83 -3.20 -3.36 12.03
CA LYS A 83 -4.12 -2.94 13.10
C LYS A 83 -4.81 -1.62 12.80
N LYS A 84 -4.15 -0.72 12.07
CA LYS A 84 -4.71 0.58 11.65
C LYS A 84 -5.59 0.49 10.41
N CYS A 85 -5.49 -0.60 9.65
CA CYS A 85 -6.26 -0.87 8.44
C CYS A 85 -7.56 -1.65 8.69
N ARG A 86 -7.91 -1.94 9.95
CA ARG A 86 -9.09 -2.76 10.26
C ARG A 86 -10.41 -2.04 9.98
N LYS A 87 -11.43 -2.83 9.59
CA LYS A 87 -12.80 -2.37 9.29
C LYS A 87 -13.55 -1.80 10.49
N ASP A 88 -13.20 -2.22 11.69
CA ASP A 88 -13.83 -1.85 12.96
C ASP A 88 -13.25 -0.54 13.53
N GLY A 89 -13.12 0.50 12.70
CA GLY A 89 -12.61 1.81 13.12
C GLY A 89 -11.09 1.95 13.09
N GLY A 90 -10.41 1.25 12.19
CA GLY A 90 -9.00 1.48 11.90
C GLY A 90 -8.76 2.90 11.37
N GLN A 91 -7.66 3.52 11.81
CA GLN A 91 -7.24 4.87 11.39
C GLN A 91 -7.22 5.07 9.87
N TYR A 92 -6.91 4.01 9.11
CA TYR A 92 -6.78 4.05 7.66
C TYR A 92 -7.95 3.41 6.93
N TRP A 93 -9.05 3.05 7.60
CA TRP A 93 -10.16 2.37 6.96
C TRP A 93 -10.72 3.15 5.76
N ASP A 94 -10.98 4.45 5.94
CA ASP A 94 -11.51 5.32 4.88
C ASP A 94 -10.55 5.50 3.70
N LEU A 95 -9.26 5.27 3.90
CA LEU A 95 -8.28 5.27 2.81
C LEU A 95 -8.41 4.01 1.95
N LEU A 96 -8.78 2.88 2.56
CA LEU A 96 -8.88 1.60 1.87
C LEU A 96 -10.17 1.47 1.06
N THR A 97 -11.25 2.15 1.45
CA THR A 97 -12.55 2.09 0.75
C THR A 97 -12.48 2.62 -0.68
N HIS A 98 -11.48 3.43 -1.00
CA HIS A 98 -11.23 3.95 -2.35
C HIS A 98 -10.33 3.05 -3.19
N ILE A 99 -9.79 1.95 -2.62
CA ILE A 99 -8.91 1.02 -3.32
C ILE A 99 -9.75 -0.20 -3.73
N PRO A 100 -9.87 -0.51 -5.03
CA PRO A 100 -10.67 -1.64 -5.53
C PRO A 100 -10.32 -2.97 -4.86
N LEU A 101 -9.03 -3.21 -4.60
CA LEU A 101 -8.55 -4.46 -4.04
C LEU A 101 -7.57 -4.24 -2.89
N ALA A 102 -8.07 -4.28 -1.66
CA ALA A 102 -7.22 -4.28 -0.46
C ALA A 102 -7.21 -5.66 0.21
N VAL A 103 -6.01 -6.18 0.50
CA VAL A 103 -5.79 -7.43 1.25
C VAL A 103 -4.94 -7.13 2.47
N ILE A 104 -5.47 -7.38 3.66
CA ILE A 104 -4.84 -7.07 4.95
C ILE A 104 -4.74 -8.34 5.78
N ALA A 105 -3.54 -8.69 6.26
CA ALA A 105 -3.27 -9.92 7.01
C ALA A 105 -3.74 -11.20 6.28
N GLY A 106 -3.61 -11.23 4.96
CA GLY A 106 -4.10 -12.35 4.12
C GLY A 106 -5.63 -12.45 4.01
N LYS A 107 -6.38 -11.48 4.54
CA LYS A 107 -7.85 -11.40 4.41
C LYS A 107 -8.23 -10.37 3.35
N TRP A 108 -9.11 -10.75 2.44
CA TRP A 108 -9.69 -9.83 1.46
C TRP A 108 -10.57 -8.81 2.19
N VAL A 109 -10.37 -7.53 1.89
CA VAL A 109 -11.12 -6.42 2.48
C VAL A 109 -12.13 -5.85 1.48
N PHE A 110 -11.76 -5.79 0.21
CA PHE A 110 -12.62 -5.41 -0.91
C PHE A 110 -12.37 -6.39 -2.07
N TYR A 111 -13.45 -6.89 -2.65
CA TYR A 111 -13.49 -7.62 -3.90
C TYR A 111 -14.64 -6.99 -4.69
N ASP A 112 -14.37 -6.56 -5.92
CA ASP A 112 -15.44 -6.25 -6.86
C ASP A 112 -15.82 -7.56 -7.56
N ASP A 113 -17.05 -8.01 -7.33
CA ASP A 113 -17.60 -9.24 -7.89
C ASP A 113 -18.06 -9.07 -9.35
N SER A 114 -17.70 -7.97 -10.00
CA SER A 114 -18.17 -7.61 -11.35
C SER A 114 -17.55 -8.43 -12.50
N THR A 115 -16.91 -9.56 -12.20
CA THR A 115 -16.69 -10.62 -13.19
C THR A 115 -17.39 -11.89 -12.74
N GLU A 116 -18.72 -11.82 -12.63
CA GLU A 116 -19.56 -12.97 -13.00
C GLU A 116 -19.22 -13.28 -14.46
N ASP A 117 -18.34 -14.26 -14.64
CA ASP A 117 -18.18 -14.99 -15.88
C ASP A 117 -19.49 -15.75 -16.13
N ASP A 118 -20.47 -15.05 -16.70
CA ASP A 118 -21.60 -15.67 -17.38
C ASP A 118 -21.11 -16.17 -18.75
N SER A 119 -20.29 -17.21 -18.72
CA SER A 119 -20.11 -18.10 -19.87
C SER A 119 -20.96 -19.35 -19.67
N THR A 120 -22.13 -19.26 -20.28
CA THR A 120 -23.02 -20.28 -20.84
C THR A 120 -22.52 -21.74 -20.96
N GLU A 121 -23.49 -22.64 -20.69
CA GLU A 121 -23.78 -23.97 -21.28
C GLU A 121 -23.01 -25.24 -20.86
N ASP A 122 -23.81 -26.23 -20.42
CA ASP A 122 -23.77 -27.72 -20.58
C ASP A 122 -24.29 -28.37 -19.27
N ASP A 123 -25.33 -29.21 -19.17
CA ASP A 123 -26.13 -30.07 -20.08
C ASP A 123 -27.62 -30.06 -19.66
#